data_AF-A0A6I4N0I8-F1
#
_entry.id   AF-A0A6I4N0I8-F1
#
_cell.length_a   1.000
_cell.length_b   1.000
_cell.length_c   1.000
_cell.angle_alpha   90.00
_cell.angle_beta   90.00
_cell.angle_gamma   90.00
#
_symmetry.space_group_name_H-M   'P 1'
#
loop_
_entity.id
_entity.type
_entity.pdbx_description
1 polymer ?
#
loop_
_entity_poly.entity_id
_entity_poly.type
_entity_poly.pdbx_seq_one_letter_code
_entity_poly.pdbx_strand_id
1 'polypeptide(L)'
;MVLGSDITRYFSRPENREALEPELQAEVEFGWQNSRGTDPDEVIENIEMFLEHDAAWREDGEPLVAEFRQDAVKVEAAGAEALGSSAASEVKAWHLAFRGEWIAASEQLQEAARQVGAGGQSTRGYRGLLLYLSGVWLHLGSEDETQRARARELVRQAAAASEVRGTWLKEMPQLPGTEELSLASMDVVAVSAIVARLRGQLRPNRVNDDLKKMREALAPDESTVYEGGLTSLGSFLGAEASKPKGQGRCDSAWVWGTAIWMTVEAKSEQHADGLLPLHDIRQANTQLDQLAADHSMDHPPAGSPAVIVSDRLTVDPQHAPAANANVYLASTETIEQIAGDVSIVWSDLLTSAVGIQAEQTLRQHVRSVMTEHGCLPTQVINRLTQNRIRPGA
;
A
#
# COMPACT_ATOMS: atom_id res chain seq x y z
N MET A 1 -3.06 -18.71 -1.30
CA MET A 1 -2.46 -19.79 -0.50
C MET A 1 -1.43 -19.11 0.38
N VAL A 2 -1.77 -18.88 1.66
CA VAL A 2 -0.91 -18.10 2.57
C VAL A 2 0.13 -19.05 3.16
N LEU A 3 1.38 -18.95 2.69
CA LEU A 3 2.55 -19.69 3.17
C LEU A 3 3.71 -18.69 3.28
N GLY A 4 4.49 -18.79 4.37
CA GLY A 4 5.82 -18.17 4.51
C GLY A 4 5.83 -16.64 4.56
N SER A 5 6.37 -16.06 5.65
CA SER A 5 6.44 -14.61 5.94
C SER A 5 5.11 -13.88 6.20
N ASP A 6 4.04 -14.13 5.44
CA ASP A 6 2.76 -13.42 5.60
C ASP A 6 2.08 -13.69 6.95
N ILE A 7 2.12 -14.95 7.41
CA ILE A 7 1.53 -15.34 8.70
C ILE A 7 2.34 -14.78 9.87
N THR A 8 3.66 -14.84 9.78
CA THR A 8 4.59 -14.26 10.75
C THR A 8 4.39 -12.76 10.84
N ARG A 9 4.23 -12.09 9.69
CA ARG A 9 3.94 -10.66 9.59
C ARG A 9 2.56 -10.29 10.12
N TYR A 10 1.56 -11.12 9.89
CA TYR A 10 0.21 -10.92 10.42
C TYR A 10 0.25 -10.96 11.95
N PHE A 11 0.86 -12.00 12.52
CA PHE A 11 0.98 -12.15 13.97
C PHE A 11 2.05 -11.26 14.60
N SER A 12 2.96 -10.64 13.84
CA SER A 12 3.87 -9.63 14.41
C SER A 12 3.16 -8.33 14.76
N ARG A 13 1.90 -8.12 14.34
CA ARG A 13 1.14 -6.90 14.69
C ARG A 13 0.37 -7.11 15.99
N PRO A 14 0.58 -6.27 17.02
CA PRO A 14 -0.11 -6.40 18.30
C PRO A 14 -1.64 -6.44 18.14
N GLU A 15 -2.18 -5.55 17.30
CA GLU A 15 -3.62 -5.46 17.00
C GLU A 15 -4.24 -6.76 16.47
N ASN A 16 -3.48 -7.56 15.71
CA ASN A 16 -3.96 -8.84 15.20
C ASN A 16 -3.90 -9.93 16.27
N ARG A 17 -2.89 -9.88 17.15
CA ARG A 17 -2.74 -10.83 18.26
C ARG A 17 -3.77 -10.60 19.34
N GLU A 18 -3.93 -9.36 19.79
CA GLU A 18 -4.87 -8.97 20.85
C GLU A 18 -6.32 -9.30 20.49
N ALA A 19 -6.65 -9.39 19.20
CA ALA A 19 -7.97 -9.78 18.71
C ALA A 19 -8.24 -11.30 18.77
N LEU A 20 -7.22 -12.14 18.98
CA LEU A 20 -7.37 -13.58 19.11
C LEU A 20 -7.96 -13.96 20.47
N GLU A 21 -8.52 -15.17 20.57
CA GLU A 21 -8.86 -15.74 21.87
C GLU A 21 -7.60 -15.93 22.73
N PRO A 22 -7.69 -15.78 24.07
CA PRO A 22 -6.54 -15.85 24.97
C PRO A 22 -5.65 -17.08 24.80
N GLU A 23 -6.23 -18.24 24.47
CA GLU A 23 -5.49 -19.47 24.17
C GLU A 23 -4.55 -19.30 22.98
N LEU A 24 -5.06 -18.75 21.87
CA LEU A 24 -4.27 -18.53 20.67
C LEU A 24 -3.22 -17.42 20.87
N GLN A 25 -3.53 -16.41 21.69
CA GLN A 25 -2.54 -15.40 22.06
C GLN A 25 -1.34 -16.01 22.77
N ALA A 26 -1.60 -16.93 23.72
CA ALA A 26 -0.58 -17.62 24.48
C ALA A 26 0.30 -18.51 23.60
N GLU A 27 -0.31 -19.28 22.68
CA GLU A 27 0.43 -20.13 21.74
C GLU A 27 1.30 -19.32 20.78
N VAL A 28 0.79 -18.20 20.26
CA VAL A 28 1.56 -17.32 19.37
C VAL A 28 2.72 -16.66 20.12
N GLU A 29 2.52 -16.19 21.35
CA GLU A 29 3.59 -15.62 22.16
C GLU A 29 4.65 -16.65 22.52
N PHE A 30 4.22 -17.86 22.92
CA PHE A 30 5.13 -18.97 23.19
C PHE A 30 5.98 -19.32 21.96
N GLY A 31 5.34 -19.46 20.79
CA GLY A 31 6.04 -19.71 19.54
C GLY A 31 7.02 -18.58 19.19
N TRP A 32 6.64 -17.33 19.43
CA TRP A 32 7.49 -16.17 19.16
C TRP A 32 8.72 -16.12 20.07
N GLN A 33 8.56 -16.33 21.38
CA GLN A 33 9.68 -16.28 22.32
C GLN A 33 10.67 -17.42 22.10
N ASN A 34 10.19 -18.63 21.79
CA ASN A 34 11.04 -19.81 21.64
C ASN A 34 11.67 -19.97 20.25
N SER A 35 11.20 -19.22 19.24
CA SER A 35 11.80 -19.21 17.90
C SER A 35 12.72 -18.01 17.63
N ARG A 36 12.71 -16.99 18.50
CA ARG A 36 13.44 -15.74 18.27
C ARG A 36 14.93 -15.89 18.57
N GLY A 37 15.74 -15.90 17.51
CA GLY A 37 17.20 -15.95 17.63
C GLY A 37 17.75 -17.32 18.04
N THR A 38 16.88 -18.33 17.99
CA THR A 38 17.16 -19.74 18.26
C THR A 38 17.66 -20.43 16.98
N ASP A 39 18.52 -21.45 17.13
CA ASP A 39 18.98 -22.23 15.99
C ASP A 39 17.80 -23.02 15.35
N PRO A 40 17.71 -23.16 14.02
CA PRO A 40 16.64 -23.90 13.37
C PRO A 40 16.48 -25.34 13.87
N ASP A 41 17.57 -26.02 14.21
CA ASP A 41 17.52 -27.40 14.72
C ASP A 41 16.90 -27.43 16.13
N GLU A 42 17.23 -26.46 16.98
CA GLU A 42 16.62 -26.29 18.31
C GLU A 42 15.11 -25.96 18.21
N VAL A 43 14.69 -25.21 17.18
CA VAL A 43 13.26 -24.96 16.93
C VAL A 43 12.54 -26.25 16.53
N ILE A 44 13.16 -27.11 15.72
CA ILE A 44 12.60 -28.41 15.37
C ILE A 44 12.49 -29.29 16.61
N GLU A 45 13.53 -29.36 17.44
CA GLU A 45 13.51 -30.12 18.70
C GLU A 45 12.37 -29.65 19.63
N ASN A 46 12.15 -28.32 19.75
CA ASN A 46 11.04 -27.78 20.53
C ASN A 46 9.66 -28.15 19.97
N ILE A 47 9.52 -28.24 18.64
CA ILE A 47 8.28 -28.67 17.99
C ILE A 47 8.05 -30.18 18.24
N GLU A 48 9.09 -31.00 18.13
CA GLU A 48 9.00 -32.43 18.42
C GLU A 48 8.63 -32.67 19.89
N MET A 49 9.28 -31.96 20.81
CA MET A 49 8.98 -31.96 22.24
C MET A 49 7.51 -31.64 22.53
N PHE A 50 6.98 -30.59 21.89
CA PHE A 50 5.57 -30.20 21.97
C PHE A 50 4.63 -31.29 21.45
N LEU A 51 4.90 -31.83 20.26
CA LEU A 51 4.06 -32.84 19.63
C LEU A 51 4.04 -34.15 20.44
N GLU A 52 5.19 -34.55 20.99
CA GLU A 52 5.34 -35.75 21.80
C GLU A 52 4.82 -35.62 23.24
N HIS A 53 4.53 -34.39 23.69
CA HIS A 53 4.12 -34.08 25.07
C HIS A 53 5.07 -34.71 26.11
N ASP A 54 6.36 -34.53 25.89
CA ASP A 54 7.40 -35.14 26.71
C ASP A 54 7.45 -34.54 28.13
N ALA A 55 8.44 -34.95 28.95
CA ALA A 55 8.54 -34.45 30.32
C ALA A 55 8.86 -32.95 30.38
N ALA A 56 9.73 -32.46 29.49
CA ALA A 56 10.13 -31.06 29.44
C ALA A 56 8.96 -30.17 29.02
N TRP A 57 8.15 -30.59 28.04
CA TRP A 57 6.92 -29.90 27.68
C TRP A 57 5.96 -29.75 28.87
N ARG A 58 5.74 -30.84 29.63
CA ARG A 58 4.82 -30.82 30.78
C ARG A 58 5.34 -30.03 31.98
N GLU A 59 6.65 -30.02 32.20
CA GLU A 59 7.26 -29.37 33.35
C GLU A 59 7.53 -27.88 33.11
N ASP A 60 7.85 -27.49 31.88
CA ASP A 60 8.26 -26.12 31.54
C ASP A 60 7.36 -25.46 30.48
N GLY A 61 6.97 -26.18 29.42
CA GLY A 61 6.18 -25.65 28.30
C GLY A 61 4.73 -25.31 28.65
N GLU A 62 3.97 -26.28 29.16
CA GLU A 62 2.56 -26.10 29.54
C GLU A 62 2.36 -25.02 30.61
N PRO A 63 3.17 -24.95 31.68
CA PRO A 63 3.06 -23.87 32.66
C PRO A 63 3.30 -22.49 32.05
N LEU A 64 4.25 -22.36 31.14
CA LEU A 64 4.55 -21.08 30.48
C LEU A 64 3.41 -20.62 29.56
N VAL A 65 2.84 -21.53 28.76
CA VAL A 65 1.63 -21.22 27.95
C VAL A 65 0.45 -20.86 28.86
N ALA A 66 0.30 -21.55 30.00
CA ALA A 66 -0.75 -21.25 30.95
C ALA A 66 -0.58 -19.86 31.61
N GLU A 67 0.66 -19.43 31.87
CA GLU A 67 1.00 -18.08 32.33
C GLU A 67 0.62 -17.03 31.28
N PHE A 68 1.08 -17.19 30.03
CA PHE A 68 0.72 -16.26 28.95
C PHE A 68 -0.79 -16.16 28.72
N ARG A 69 -1.53 -17.26 28.87
CA ARG A 69 -2.99 -17.26 28.76
C ARG A 69 -3.65 -16.48 29.91
N GLN A 70 -3.10 -16.54 31.12
CA GLN A 70 -3.65 -15.78 32.26
C GLN A 70 -3.48 -14.27 32.06
N ASP A 71 -2.39 -13.86 31.42
CA ASP A 71 -2.09 -12.46 31.13
C ASP A 71 -2.82 -11.95 29.87
N ALA A 72 -3.29 -12.84 29.00
CA ALA A 72 -3.96 -12.50 27.76
C ALA A 72 -5.41 -12.02 27.98
N VAL A 73 -5.71 -10.85 27.41
CA VAL A 73 -7.07 -10.29 27.35
C VAL A 73 -7.41 -10.05 25.89
N LYS A 74 -8.53 -10.63 25.44
CA LYS A 74 -9.03 -10.36 24.10
C LYS A 74 -9.54 -8.92 24.01
N VAL A 75 -8.98 -8.18 23.05
CA VAL A 75 -9.42 -6.84 22.69
C VAL A 75 -10.11 -6.93 21.34
N GLU A 76 -11.40 -6.61 21.31
CA GLU A 76 -12.14 -6.60 20.04
C GLU A 76 -11.53 -5.57 19.08
N ALA A 77 -11.33 -6.00 17.83
CA ALA A 77 -10.69 -5.17 16.83
C ALA A 77 -11.47 -3.86 16.59
N ALA A 78 -10.73 -2.78 16.35
CA ALA A 78 -11.34 -1.49 16.07
C ALA A 78 -12.29 -1.60 14.85
N GLY A 79 -13.57 -1.33 15.07
CA GLY A 79 -14.62 -1.43 14.05
C GLY A 79 -15.40 -2.74 14.02
N ALA A 80 -15.08 -3.73 14.85
CA ALA A 80 -15.81 -5.01 14.92
C ALA A 80 -17.31 -4.81 15.18
N GLU A 81 -17.68 -3.95 16.14
CA GLU A 81 -19.07 -3.61 16.44
C GLU A 81 -19.78 -2.96 15.24
N ALA A 82 -19.10 -2.03 14.55
CA ALA A 82 -19.64 -1.33 13.40
C ALA A 82 -19.88 -2.29 12.22
N LEU A 83 -18.96 -3.23 11.98
CA LEU A 83 -19.11 -4.29 10.98
C LEU A 83 -20.24 -5.25 11.37
N GLY A 84 -20.29 -5.70 12.62
CA GLY A 84 -21.37 -6.56 13.12
C GLY A 84 -22.75 -5.92 12.98
N SER A 85 -22.85 -4.63 13.28
CA SER A 85 -24.10 -3.86 13.17
C SER A 85 -24.61 -3.75 11.72
N SER A 86 -23.71 -3.80 10.74
CA SER A 86 -24.06 -3.68 9.32
C SER A 86 -24.58 -4.95 8.66
N ALA A 87 -24.29 -6.12 9.24
CA ALA A 87 -24.54 -7.42 8.62
C ALA A 87 -26.02 -7.63 8.22
N ALA A 88 -26.97 -7.22 9.06
CA ALA A 88 -28.39 -7.36 8.76
C ALA A 88 -28.83 -6.54 7.54
N SER A 89 -28.31 -5.31 7.42
CA SER A 89 -28.57 -4.41 6.29
C SER A 89 -27.98 -4.96 5.00
N GLU A 90 -26.76 -5.51 5.06
CA GLU A 90 -26.10 -6.13 3.91
C GLU A 90 -26.84 -7.35 3.39
N VAL A 91 -27.20 -8.29 4.28
CA VAL A 91 -27.96 -9.49 3.91
C VAL A 91 -29.29 -9.11 3.25
N LYS A 92 -29.99 -8.12 3.82
CA LYS A 92 -31.23 -7.61 3.24
C LYS A 92 -31.01 -6.96 1.88
N ALA A 93 -29.93 -6.21 1.71
CA ALA A 93 -29.58 -5.59 0.43
C ALA A 93 -29.35 -6.65 -0.65
N TRP A 94 -28.60 -7.71 -0.36
CA TRP A 94 -28.39 -8.83 -1.27
C TRP A 94 -29.70 -9.52 -1.65
N HIS A 95 -30.58 -9.79 -0.68
CA HIS A 95 -31.89 -10.36 -0.97
C HIS A 95 -32.76 -9.50 -1.92
N LEU A 96 -32.64 -8.18 -1.84
CA LEU A 96 -33.33 -7.24 -2.74
C LEU A 96 -32.68 -7.24 -4.13
N ALA A 97 -31.35 -7.19 -4.18
CA ALA A 97 -30.59 -7.26 -5.43
C ALA A 97 -30.89 -8.55 -6.21
N PHE A 98 -30.95 -9.70 -5.53
CA PHE A 98 -31.33 -10.97 -6.15
C PHE A 98 -32.74 -10.98 -6.76
N ARG A 99 -33.64 -10.11 -6.28
CA ARG A 99 -35.00 -9.93 -6.81
C ARG A 99 -35.08 -8.87 -7.92
N GLY A 100 -33.96 -8.22 -8.25
CA GLY A 100 -33.92 -7.11 -9.21
C GLY A 100 -34.43 -5.79 -8.62
N GLU A 101 -34.63 -5.70 -7.30
CA GLU A 101 -35.08 -4.48 -6.61
C GLU A 101 -33.88 -3.54 -6.36
N TRP A 102 -33.25 -3.06 -7.44
CA TRP A 102 -31.93 -2.41 -7.40
C TRP A 102 -31.87 -1.12 -6.57
N ILE A 103 -32.90 -0.26 -6.65
CA ILE A 103 -32.96 0.99 -5.88
C ILE A 103 -33.04 0.67 -4.38
N ALA A 104 -33.96 -0.22 -3.99
CA ALA A 104 -34.12 -0.62 -2.59
C ALA A 104 -32.88 -1.35 -2.05
N ALA A 105 -32.23 -2.18 -2.88
CA ALA A 105 -30.96 -2.80 -2.53
C ALA A 105 -29.85 -1.76 -2.27
N SER A 106 -29.75 -0.74 -3.15
CA SER A 106 -28.81 0.36 -2.97
C SER A 106 -29.06 1.13 -1.67
N GLU A 107 -30.32 1.41 -1.31
CA GLU A 107 -30.66 2.09 -0.05
C GLU A 107 -30.23 1.27 1.18
N GLN A 108 -30.43 -0.05 1.18
CA GLN A 108 -29.96 -0.90 2.28
C GLN A 108 -28.43 -0.94 2.39
N LEU A 109 -27.70 -0.89 1.26
CA LEU A 109 -26.25 -0.77 1.28
C LEU A 109 -25.77 0.61 1.76
N GLN A 110 -26.48 1.70 1.47
CA GLN A 110 -26.16 3.02 2.05
C GLN A 110 -26.32 3.01 3.57
N GLU A 111 -27.35 2.34 4.08
CA GLU A 111 -27.54 2.16 5.52
C GLU A 111 -26.44 1.29 6.14
N ALA A 112 -26.06 0.19 5.49
CA ALA A 112 -24.90 -0.61 5.91
C ALA A 112 -23.63 0.24 5.93
N ALA A 113 -23.36 1.02 4.88
CA ALA A 113 -22.20 1.91 4.81
C ALA A 113 -22.20 3.00 5.90
N ARG A 114 -23.38 3.48 6.32
CA ARG A 114 -23.54 4.39 7.45
C ARG A 114 -23.20 3.71 8.78
N GLN A 115 -23.69 2.49 8.99
CA GLN A 115 -23.42 1.67 10.20
C GLN A 115 -21.93 1.34 10.30
N VAL A 116 -21.32 0.85 9.22
CA VAL A 116 -19.88 0.60 9.11
C VAL A 116 -19.08 1.87 9.38
N GLY A 117 -19.58 3.03 8.94
CA GLY A 117 -18.93 4.33 9.15
C GLY A 117 -18.72 4.72 10.62
N ALA A 118 -19.47 4.14 11.56
CA ALA A 118 -19.23 4.34 12.99
C ALA A 118 -17.86 3.81 13.45
N GLY A 119 -17.28 2.85 12.72
CA GLY A 119 -15.93 2.32 12.95
C GLY A 119 -14.79 3.23 12.46
N GLY A 120 -15.11 4.41 11.92
CA GLY A 120 -14.14 5.44 11.56
C GLY A 120 -13.08 4.95 10.57
N GLN A 121 -11.81 5.20 10.92
CA GLN A 121 -10.67 4.89 10.06
C GLN A 121 -10.47 3.38 9.83
N SER A 122 -10.85 2.55 10.81
CA SER A 122 -10.63 1.10 10.76
C SER A 122 -11.54 0.40 9.75
N THR A 123 -12.71 0.97 9.47
CA THR A 123 -13.70 0.37 8.57
C THR A 123 -13.84 1.11 7.23
N ARG A 124 -13.06 2.18 7.03
CA ARG A 124 -13.19 3.08 5.87
C ARG A 124 -13.13 2.37 4.51
N GLY A 125 -12.27 1.35 4.39
CA GLY A 125 -12.10 0.60 3.15
C GLY A 125 -13.33 -0.26 2.84
N TYR A 126 -13.88 -0.92 3.85
CA TYR A 126 -15.11 -1.71 3.70
C TYR A 126 -16.33 -0.80 3.45
N ARG A 127 -16.42 0.34 4.13
CA ARG A 127 -17.42 1.37 3.85
C ARG A 127 -17.35 1.84 2.39
N GLY A 128 -16.14 2.04 1.86
CA GLY A 128 -15.92 2.38 0.45
C GLY A 128 -16.50 1.32 -0.50
N LEU A 129 -16.26 0.04 -0.22
CA LEU A 129 -16.84 -1.07 -1.00
C LEU A 129 -18.38 -1.03 -1.01
N LEU A 130 -19.01 -0.87 0.16
CA LEU A 130 -20.47 -0.81 0.27
C LEU A 130 -21.06 0.39 -0.49
N LEU A 131 -20.41 1.56 -0.41
CA LEU A 131 -20.82 2.75 -1.16
C LEU A 131 -20.69 2.56 -2.68
N TYR A 132 -19.63 1.90 -3.13
CA TYR A 132 -19.45 1.58 -4.54
C TYR A 132 -20.56 0.66 -5.05
N LEU A 133 -20.81 -0.46 -4.35
CA LEU A 133 -21.87 -1.41 -4.71
C LEU A 133 -23.24 -0.72 -4.72
N SER A 134 -23.51 0.13 -3.73
CA SER A 134 -24.71 0.96 -3.68
C SER A 134 -24.82 1.89 -4.90
N GLY A 135 -23.73 2.56 -5.29
CA GLY A 135 -23.69 3.41 -6.48
C GLY A 135 -24.00 2.63 -7.76
N VAL A 136 -23.36 1.46 -7.94
CA VAL A 136 -23.60 0.58 -9.09
C VAL A 136 -25.04 0.09 -9.15
N TRP A 137 -25.61 -0.38 -8.04
CA TRP A 137 -27.00 -0.83 -8.00
C TRP A 137 -27.99 0.31 -8.21
N LEU A 138 -27.72 1.50 -7.67
CA LEU A 138 -28.55 2.67 -7.96
C LEU A 138 -28.52 3.00 -9.45
N HIS A 139 -27.34 2.90 -10.08
CA HIS A 139 -27.21 3.12 -11.52
C HIS A 139 -28.01 2.07 -12.33
N LEU A 140 -27.93 0.79 -11.96
CA LEU A 140 -28.67 -0.30 -12.62
C LEU A 140 -30.19 -0.10 -12.53
N GLY A 141 -30.69 0.38 -11.39
CA GLY A 141 -32.11 0.66 -11.19
C GLY A 141 -32.57 2.03 -11.69
N SER A 142 -31.67 2.86 -12.20
CA SER A 142 -31.99 4.27 -12.45
C SER A 142 -32.88 4.49 -13.66
N GLU A 143 -33.93 5.31 -13.50
CA GLU A 143 -34.84 5.66 -14.60
C GLU A 143 -34.55 7.04 -15.19
N ASP A 144 -33.85 7.91 -14.45
CA ASP A 144 -33.59 9.30 -14.83
C ASP A 144 -32.14 9.73 -14.55
N GLU A 145 -31.76 10.91 -15.04
CA GLU A 145 -30.42 11.45 -14.87
C GLU A 145 -30.13 11.90 -13.43
N THR A 146 -31.15 12.23 -12.64
CA THR A 146 -30.98 12.61 -11.22
C THR A 146 -30.50 11.42 -10.41
N GLN A 147 -31.12 10.25 -10.62
CA GLN A 147 -30.72 8.99 -10.00
C GLN A 147 -29.33 8.55 -10.48
N ARG A 148 -29.03 8.71 -11.79
CA ARG A 148 -27.69 8.45 -12.33
C ARG A 148 -26.61 9.38 -11.75
N ALA A 149 -26.93 10.66 -11.56
CA ALA A 149 -26.03 11.61 -10.93
C ALA A 149 -25.77 11.26 -9.46
N ARG A 150 -26.81 10.80 -8.75
CA ARG A 150 -26.67 10.32 -7.36
C ARG A 150 -25.84 9.05 -7.28
N ALA A 151 -25.99 8.12 -8.23
CA ALA A 151 -25.16 6.93 -8.33
C ALA A 151 -23.67 7.28 -8.49
N ARG A 152 -23.36 8.24 -9.37
CA ARG A 152 -21.98 8.75 -9.54
C ARG A 152 -21.44 9.40 -8.28
N GLU A 153 -22.27 10.15 -7.55
CA GLU A 153 -21.89 10.72 -6.27
C GLU A 153 -21.56 9.66 -5.22
N LEU A 154 -22.32 8.55 -5.15
CA LEU A 154 -22.00 7.44 -4.26
C LEU A 154 -20.65 6.79 -4.60
N VAL A 155 -20.32 6.65 -5.88
CA VAL A 155 -18.99 6.17 -6.31
C VAL A 155 -17.87 7.15 -5.94
N ARG A 156 -18.11 8.47 -6.00
CA ARG A 156 -17.14 9.46 -5.49
C ARG A 156 -16.96 9.35 -3.97
N GLN A 157 -18.04 9.16 -3.23
CA GLN A 157 -17.97 8.95 -1.78
C GLN A 157 -17.24 7.65 -1.43
N ALA A 158 -17.39 6.59 -2.25
CA ALA A 158 -16.62 5.36 -2.11
C ALA A 158 -15.11 5.63 -2.25
N ALA A 159 -14.72 6.43 -3.25
CA ALA A 159 -13.33 6.83 -3.46
C ALA A 159 -12.78 7.63 -2.27
N ALA A 160 -13.54 8.63 -1.80
CA ALA A 160 -13.16 9.45 -0.66
C ALA A 160 -13.04 8.63 0.65
N ALA A 161 -13.98 7.71 0.89
CA ALA A 161 -13.90 6.81 2.05
C ALA A 161 -12.66 5.89 1.98
N SER A 162 -12.18 5.58 0.78
CA SER A 162 -11.09 4.64 0.55
C SER A 162 -9.72 5.28 0.38
N GLU A 163 -9.58 6.61 0.56
CA GLU A 163 -8.45 7.52 0.20
C GLU A 163 -7.02 6.93 0.07
N VAL A 164 -6.63 5.94 0.87
CA VAL A 164 -5.28 5.33 0.86
C VAL A 164 -5.26 3.87 0.34
N ARG A 165 -6.40 3.15 0.33
CA ARG A 165 -6.51 1.71 0.00
C ARG A 165 -7.48 1.40 -1.16
N GLY A 166 -8.08 2.40 -1.80
CA GLY A 166 -9.02 2.25 -2.91
C GLY A 166 -8.37 1.98 -4.27
N THR A 167 -7.28 1.21 -4.33
CA THR A 167 -6.59 0.89 -5.60
C THR A 167 -7.51 0.14 -6.56
N TRP A 168 -8.30 -0.81 -6.05
CA TRP A 168 -9.26 -1.60 -6.81
C TRP A 168 -10.36 -0.75 -7.47
N LEU A 169 -10.75 0.38 -6.87
CA LEU A 169 -11.82 1.22 -7.41
C LEU A 169 -11.41 1.88 -8.74
N LYS A 170 -10.10 2.13 -8.94
CA LYS A 170 -9.56 2.66 -10.19
C LYS A 170 -9.57 1.61 -11.31
N GLU A 171 -9.59 0.32 -10.96
CA GLU A 171 -9.69 -0.80 -11.91
C GLU A 171 -11.15 -1.09 -12.30
N MET A 172 -12.12 -0.51 -11.58
CA MET A 172 -13.53 -0.68 -11.88
C MET A 172 -13.96 0.22 -13.04
N PRO A 173 -14.85 -0.26 -13.93
CA PRO A 173 -15.42 0.58 -14.99
C PRO A 173 -16.11 1.83 -14.40
N GLN A 174 -15.83 2.98 -14.99
CA GLN A 174 -16.53 4.22 -14.61
C GLN A 174 -17.99 4.16 -15.05
N LEU A 175 -18.88 4.71 -14.21
CA LEU A 175 -20.27 4.88 -14.59
C LEU A 175 -20.39 5.88 -15.75
N PRO A 176 -21.25 5.64 -16.75
CA PRO A 176 -21.50 6.59 -17.84
C PRO A 176 -21.85 8.00 -17.32
N GLY A 177 -21.26 9.02 -17.97
CA GLY A 177 -21.46 10.43 -17.60
C GLY A 177 -20.67 10.87 -16.36
N THR A 178 -19.67 10.10 -15.94
CA THR A 178 -18.72 10.54 -14.90
C THR A 178 -17.81 11.63 -15.48
N GLU A 179 -17.85 12.81 -14.87
CA GLU A 179 -16.88 13.87 -15.16
C GLU A 179 -15.49 13.41 -14.67
N GLU A 180 -14.48 13.64 -15.52
CA GLU A 180 -13.10 13.29 -15.24
C GLU A 180 -12.65 13.97 -13.94
N LEU A 181 -12.34 13.18 -12.90
CA LEU A 181 -11.83 13.73 -11.64
C LEU A 181 -10.60 14.63 -11.91
N SER A 182 -10.52 15.77 -11.23
CA SER A 182 -9.31 16.60 -11.25
C SER A 182 -8.13 15.76 -10.74
N LEU A 183 -7.04 15.72 -11.52
CA LEU A 183 -5.82 15.05 -11.10
C LEU A 183 -5.30 15.63 -9.79
N ALA A 184 -4.73 14.77 -8.94
CA ALA A 184 -3.93 15.24 -7.81
C ALA A 184 -2.76 16.09 -8.31
N SER A 185 -2.35 17.10 -7.55
CA SER A 185 -1.29 18.04 -7.97
C SER A 185 0.00 17.33 -8.38
N MET A 186 0.37 16.25 -7.69
CA MET A 186 1.54 15.42 -8.03
C MET A 186 1.42 14.73 -9.40
N ASP A 187 0.23 14.24 -9.74
CA ASP A 187 -0.03 13.59 -11.03
C ASP A 187 0.03 14.62 -12.16
N VAL A 188 -0.46 15.84 -11.92
CA VAL A 188 -0.32 16.95 -12.88
C VAL A 188 1.15 17.28 -13.14
N VAL A 189 1.99 17.31 -12.11
CA VAL A 189 3.44 17.56 -12.24
C VAL A 189 4.09 16.46 -13.07
N ALA A 190 3.85 15.18 -12.74
CA ALA A 190 4.43 14.05 -13.46
C ALA A 190 4.00 13.99 -14.92
N VAL A 191 2.70 14.14 -15.20
CA VAL A 191 2.18 14.18 -16.58
C VAL A 191 2.82 15.34 -17.34
N SER A 192 2.96 16.51 -16.73
CA SER A 192 3.61 17.66 -17.38
C SER A 192 5.08 17.38 -17.70
N ALA A 193 5.82 16.75 -16.78
CA ALA A 193 7.22 16.38 -16.98
C ALA A 193 7.39 15.34 -18.11
N ILE A 194 6.52 14.33 -18.16
CA ILE A 194 6.54 13.31 -19.21
C ILE A 194 6.15 13.91 -20.56
N VAL A 195 5.14 14.78 -20.62
CA VAL A 195 4.78 15.51 -21.84
C VAL A 195 5.94 16.38 -22.35
N ALA A 196 6.62 17.09 -21.44
CA ALA A 196 7.80 17.89 -21.78
C ALA A 196 8.92 17.01 -22.34
N ARG A 197 9.15 15.83 -21.74
CA ARG A 197 10.11 14.84 -22.23
C ARG A 197 9.71 14.35 -23.63
N LEU A 198 8.44 13.95 -23.83
CA LEU A 198 7.90 13.48 -25.12
C LEU A 198 8.03 14.50 -26.26
N ARG A 199 7.90 15.79 -25.94
CA ARG A 199 8.08 16.89 -26.91
C ARG A 199 9.55 17.29 -27.12
N GLY A 200 10.42 16.89 -26.21
CA GLY A 200 11.85 17.12 -26.31
C GLY A 200 12.49 16.33 -27.44
N GLN A 201 13.81 16.49 -27.60
CA GLN A 201 14.59 15.68 -28.55
C GLN A 201 14.84 14.29 -27.98
N LEU A 202 13.82 13.44 -28.07
CA LEU A 202 13.91 12.04 -27.72
C LEU A 202 14.57 11.20 -28.81
N ARG A 203 15.28 10.16 -28.41
CA ARG A 203 15.64 9.04 -29.29
C ARG A 203 14.95 7.79 -28.75
N PRO A 204 13.89 7.27 -29.40
CA PRO A 204 13.12 6.13 -28.89
C PRO A 204 13.99 4.93 -28.51
N ASN A 205 14.98 4.58 -29.35
CA ASN A 205 15.91 3.48 -29.05
C ASN A 205 16.72 3.71 -27.77
N ARG A 206 17.16 4.95 -27.53
CA ARG A 206 17.89 5.28 -26.29
C ARG A 206 16.98 5.18 -25.07
N VAL A 207 15.72 5.63 -25.20
CA VAL A 207 14.73 5.48 -24.12
C VAL A 207 14.50 4.01 -23.79
N ASN A 208 14.36 3.15 -24.80
CA ASN A 208 14.23 1.70 -24.62
C ASN A 208 15.47 1.08 -23.98
N ASP A 209 16.67 1.49 -24.39
CA ASP A 209 17.93 1.03 -23.78
C ASP A 209 18.03 1.46 -22.30
N ASP A 210 17.62 2.70 -21.99
CA ASP A 210 17.63 3.24 -20.63
C ASP A 210 16.59 2.52 -19.75
N LEU A 211 15.40 2.18 -20.28
CA LEU A 211 14.39 1.36 -19.59
C LEU A 211 14.90 -0.05 -19.31
N LYS A 212 15.57 -0.67 -20.28
CA LYS A 212 16.18 -2.00 -20.11
C LYS A 212 17.24 -1.98 -19.00
N LYS A 213 18.13 -0.99 -19.01
CA LYS A 213 19.15 -0.82 -17.96
C LYS A 213 18.55 -0.58 -16.59
N MET A 214 17.47 0.21 -16.51
CA MET A 214 16.74 0.42 -15.25
C MET A 214 16.22 -0.92 -14.71
N ARG A 215 15.58 -1.75 -15.55
CA ARG A 215 15.09 -3.07 -15.12
C ARG A 215 16.22 -4.00 -14.69
N GLU A 216 17.30 -4.04 -15.47
CA GLU A 216 18.50 -4.83 -15.14
C GLU A 216 19.19 -4.36 -13.87
N ALA A 217 19.07 -3.08 -13.52
CA ALA A 217 19.62 -2.51 -12.29
C ALA A 217 18.73 -2.72 -11.06
N LEU A 218 17.43 -2.98 -11.24
CA LEU A 218 16.48 -3.26 -10.16
C LEU A 218 16.28 -4.76 -9.88
N ALA A 219 16.94 -5.63 -10.65
CA ALA A 219 17.03 -7.07 -10.43
C ALA A 219 18.20 -7.56 -9.55
N PRO A 220 19.38 -6.90 -9.45
CA PRO A 220 20.52 -7.40 -8.70
C PRO A 220 20.44 -7.02 -7.21
N ASP A 221 21.07 -7.84 -6.37
CA ASP A 221 21.25 -7.55 -4.95
C ASP A 221 22.36 -6.53 -4.65
N GLU A 222 23.06 -5.98 -5.67
CA GLU A 222 24.15 -5.02 -5.46
C GLU A 222 23.61 -3.61 -5.18
N SER A 223 23.86 -3.08 -3.96
CA SER A 223 23.21 -1.85 -3.47
C SER A 223 23.37 -0.65 -4.41
N THR A 224 24.59 -0.36 -4.89
CA THR A 224 24.88 0.85 -5.66
C THR A 224 24.22 0.83 -7.05
N VAL A 225 24.12 -0.36 -7.65
CA VAL A 225 23.43 -0.55 -8.93
C VAL A 225 21.93 -0.36 -8.74
N TYR A 226 21.38 -0.93 -7.67
CA TYR A 226 19.96 -0.82 -7.31
C TYR A 226 19.53 0.63 -7.06
N GLU A 227 20.32 1.42 -6.33
CA GLU A 227 20.10 2.86 -6.10
C GLU A 227 19.99 3.66 -7.42
N GLY A 228 20.86 3.34 -8.39
CA GLY A 228 20.82 3.93 -9.73
C GLY A 228 19.56 3.53 -10.51
N GLY A 229 19.13 2.27 -10.36
CA GLY A 229 17.86 1.77 -10.87
C GLY A 229 16.66 2.52 -10.31
N LEU A 230 16.61 2.74 -8.99
CA LEU A 230 15.54 3.48 -8.30
C LEU A 230 15.46 4.93 -8.78
N THR A 231 16.60 5.58 -8.94
CA THR A 231 16.66 6.96 -9.45
C THR A 231 16.17 7.04 -10.90
N SER A 232 16.55 6.06 -11.73
CA SER A 232 16.07 5.96 -13.11
C SER A 232 14.55 5.74 -13.15
N LEU A 233 14.02 4.86 -12.29
CA LEU A 233 12.59 4.60 -12.16
C LEU A 233 11.80 5.86 -11.79
N GLY A 234 12.23 6.59 -10.77
CA GLY A 234 11.59 7.86 -10.38
C GLY A 234 11.56 8.88 -11.52
N SER A 235 12.63 8.98 -12.31
CA SER A 235 12.69 9.85 -13.48
C SER A 235 11.69 9.44 -14.58
N PHE A 236 11.53 8.14 -14.83
CA PHE A 236 10.53 7.63 -15.76
C PHE A 236 9.09 7.79 -15.27
N LEU A 237 8.88 7.93 -13.97
CA LEU A 237 7.61 8.31 -13.34
C LEU A 237 7.33 9.82 -13.33
N GLY A 238 8.19 10.61 -13.99
CA GLY A 238 8.03 12.06 -14.10
C GLY A 238 8.41 12.84 -12.83
N ALA A 239 9.15 12.22 -11.90
CA ALA A 239 9.74 12.91 -10.77
C ALA A 239 11.07 13.56 -11.15
N GLU A 240 11.44 14.62 -10.43
CA GLU A 240 12.84 14.99 -10.27
C GLU A 240 13.48 13.98 -9.31
N ALA A 241 14.09 12.94 -9.88
CA ALA A 241 14.68 11.85 -9.13
C ALA A 241 16.20 11.99 -9.02
N SER A 242 16.75 11.83 -7.81
CA SER A 242 18.19 11.89 -7.58
C SER A 242 18.62 11.11 -6.34
N LYS A 243 19.91 10.77 -6.24
CA LYS A 243 20.54 10.34 -4.98
C LYS A 243 21.05 11.57 -4.23
N PRO A 244 20.47 11.97 -3.08
CA PRO A 244 20.94 13.11 -2.32
C PRO A 244 22.38 12.90 -1.80
N LYS A 245 23.13 13.99 -1.65
CA LYS A 245 24.52 13.95 -1.21
C LYS A 245 24.64 13.99 0.31
N GLY A 246 25.55 13.20 0.86
CA GLY A 246 25.89 13.22 2.28
C GLY A 246 25.66 11.88 2.97
N GLN A 247 26.00 11.82 4.26
CA GLN A 247 25.85 10.61 5.07
C GLN A 247 24.43 10.52 5.65
N GLY A 248 23.88 9.30 5.72
CA GLY A 248 22.55 9.04 6.27
C GLY A 248 21.38 9.49 5.40
N ARG A 249 21.67 9.94 4.17
CA ARG A 249 20.66 10.28 3.16
C ARG A 249 20.00 9.00 2.63
N CYS A 250 18.84 9.18 2.00
CA CYS A 250 18.20 8.11 1.26
C CYS A 250 18.97 7.74 -0.01
N ASP A 251 18.70 6.54 -0.49
CA ASP A 251 19.27 5.96 -1.70
C ASP A 251 18.71 6.59 -2.98
N SER A 252 17.44 6.99 -2.94
CA SER A 252 16.80 7.78 -3.99
C SER A 252 15.71 8.69 -3.43
N ALA A 253 15.65 9.92 -3.90
CA ALA A 253 14.58 10.88 -3.60
C ALA A 253 13.80 11.17 -4.88
N TRP A 254 12.48 11.06 -4.82
CA TRP A 254 11.57 11.35 -5.93
C TRP A 254 10.73 12.59 -5.59
N VAL A 255 10.94 13.67 -6.33
CA VAL A 255 10.32 14.98 -6.07
C VAL A 255 9.34 15.35 -7.18
N TRP A 256 8.05 15.48 -6.86
CA TRP A 256 7.03 16.00 -7.77
C TRP A 256 6.70 17.45 -7.43
N GLY A 257 7.64 18.34 -7.72
CA GLY A 257 7.53 19.77 -7.42
C GLY A 257 7.33 20.03 -5.93
N THR A 258 6.43 20.93 -5.57
CA THR A 258 6.04 21.18 -4.17
C THR A 258 4.81 20.38 -3.74
N ALA A 259 4.31 19.48 -4.59
CA ALA A 259 3.08 18.73 -4.31
C ALA A 259 3.33 17.61 -3.31
N ILE A 260 4.37 16.80 -3.54
CA ILE A 260 4.74 15.67 -2.68
C ILE A 260 6.13 15.17 -3.02
N TRP A 261 6.84 14.67 -2.01
CA TRP A 261 8.14 14.05 -2.13
C TRP A 261 8.10 12.63 -1.57
N MET A 262 9.00 11.79 -2.03
CA MET A 262 9.20 10.46 -1.46
C MET A 262 10.69 10.16 -1.33
N THR A 263 11.11 9.66 -0.17
CA THR A 263 12.44 9.09 -0.01
C THR A 263 12.34 7.57 -0.08
N VAL A 264 13.31 6.95 -0.75
CA VAL A 264 13.42 5.51 -0.91
C VAL A 264 14.78 5.09 -0.36
N GLU A 265 14.76 4.27 0.68
CA GLU A 265 15.94 3.62 1.28
C GLU A 265 15.90 2.15 0.88
N ALA A 266 16.92 1.65 0.19
CA ALA A 266 17.00 0.29 -0.29
C ALA A 266 17.85 -0.58 0.63
N LYS A 267 17.28 -1.71 1.05
CA LYS A 267 17.97 -2.82 1.71
C LYS A 267 17.86 -4.06 0.84
N SER A 268 18.17 -3.92 -0.45
CA SER A 268 18.08 -4.99 -1.45
C SER A 268 18.99 -6.17 -1.13
N GLU A 269 20.13 -5.94 -0.47
CA GLU A 269 21.05 -7.03 -0.07
C GLU A 269 20.56 -7.81 1.16
N GLN A 270 19.49 -7.35 1.83
CA GLN A 270 18.92 -8.04 2.98
C GLN A 270 17.85 -9.01 2.51
N HIS A 271 18.18 -10.30 2.52
CA HIS A 271 17.24 -11.37 2.18
C HIS A 271 16.12 -11.52 3.22
N ALA A 272 15.08 -12.27 2.87
CA ALA A 272 13.85 -12.43 3.66
C ALA A 272 14.03 -13.07 5.05
N ASP A 273 15.25 -13.45 5.42
CA ASP A 273 15.60 -13.97 6.73
C ASP A 273 15.77 -12.82 7.74
N GLY A 274 14.81 -12.73 8.66
CA GLY A 274 14.90 -11.90 9.86
C GLY A 274 14.05 -10.63 9.86
N LEU A 275 14.20 -9.88 10.93
CA LEU A 275 13.43 -8.67 11.22
C LEU A 275 14.15 -7.43 10.67
N LEU A 276 13.37 -6.43 10.25
CA LEU A 276 13.90 -5.12 9.88
C LEU A 276 14.60 -4.49 11.11
N PRO A 277 15.88 -4.14 11.01
CA PRO A 277 16.63 -3.55 12.13
C PRO A 277 16.09 -2.19 12.58
N LEU A 278 16.15 -1.91 13.89
CA LEU A 278 15.73 -0.63 14.47
C LEU A 278 16.50 0.57 13.91
N HIS A 279 17.78 0.39 13.55
CA HIS A 279 18.60 1.48 13.02
C HIS A 279 18.13 1.92 11.63
N ASP A 280 17.64 1.01 10.79
CA ASP A 280 17.10 1.31 9.46
C ASP A 280 15.80 2.14 9.58
N ILE A 281 14.94 1.79 10.54
CA ILE A 281 13.72 2.56 10.86
C ILE A 281 14.09 3.98 11.31
N ARG A 282 15.08 4.10 12.21
CA ARG A 282 15.53 5.41 12.73
C ARG A 282 16.17 6.26 11.65
N GLN A 283 16.89 5.66 10.70
CA GLN A 283 17.45 6.36 9.56
C GLN A 283 16.32 6.95 8.70
N ALA A 284 15.36 6.12 8.28
CA ALA A 284 14.24 6.52 7.44
C ALA A 284 13.39 7.66 8.03
N ASN A 285 13.20 7.69 9.36
CA ASN A 285 12.48 8.76 10.06
C ASN A 285 12.99 10.18 9.73
N THR A 286 14.28 10.33 9.41
CA THR A 286 14.92 11.64 9.26
C THR A 286 15.12 12.08 7.80
N GLN A 287 14.93 11.18 6.84
CA GLN A 287 15.35 11.40 5.45
C GLN A 287 14.54 12.47 4.72
N LEU A 288 13.25 12.59 5.03
CA LEU A 288 12.40 13.63 4.44
C LEU A 288 12.72 15.02 4.99
N ASP A 289 13.01 15.14 6.29
CA ASP A 289 13.42 16.42 6.90
C ASP A 289 14.78 16.85 6.36
N GLN A 290 15.68 15.89 6.19
CA GLN A 290 16.96 16.05 5.53
C GLN A 290 16.80 16.54 4.08
N LEU A 291 15.88 15.95 3.31
CA LEU A 291 15.58 16.39 1.94
C LEU A 291 14.98 17.81 1.95
N ALA A 292 14.11 18.13 2.91
CA ALA A 292 13.59 19.49 3.07
C ALA A 292 14.69 20.52 3.31
N ALA A 293 15.64 20.21 4.18
CA ALA A 293 16.80 21.07 4.42
C ALA A 293 17.63 21.29 3.14
N ASP A 294 17.84 20.26 2.33
CA ASP A 294 18.57 20.38 1.05
C ASP A 294 17.86 21.30 0.06
N HIS A 295 16.52 21.34 0.12
CA HIS A 295 15.66 22.22 -0.66
C HIS A 295 15.37 23.56 0.03
N SER A 296 16.03 23.86 1.16
CA SER A 296 15.80 25.09 1.96
C SER A 296 14.34 25.27 2.41
N MET A 297 13.69 24.17 2.79
CA MET A 297 12.34 24.15 3.37
C MET A 297 12.39 23.65 4.82
N ASP A 298 11.52 24.20 5.67
CA ASP A 298 11.41 23.78 7.07
C ASP A 298 10.84 22.37 7.21
N HIS A 299 9.92 22.01 6.32
CA HIS A 299 9.23 20.72 6.31
C HIS A 299 9.00 20.22 4.87
N PRO A 300 8.99 18.89 4.65
CA PRO A 300 8.56 18.34 3.37
C PRO A 300 7.06 18.64 3.13
N PRO A 301 6.58 18.57 1.87
CA PRO A 301 5.16 18.69 1.57
C PRO A 301 4.31 17.69 2.39
N ALA A 302 3.14 18.13 2.84
CA ALA A 302 2.25 17.30 3.65
C ALA A 302 1.88 15.99 2.91
N GLY A 303 1.94 14.87 3.64
CA GLY A 303 1.65 13.54 3.09
C GLY A 303 2.83 12.85 2.40
N SER A 304 4.02 13.47 2.34
CA SER A 304 5.23 12.85 1.79
C SER A 304 5.66 11.61 2.58
N PRO A 305 5.80 10.43 1.93
CA PRO A 305 6.23 9.19 2.58
C PRO A 305 7.76 8.98 2.53
N ALA A 306 8.28 8.32 3.56
CA ALA A 306 9.59 7.68 3.55
C ALA A 306 9.38 6.16 3.42
N VAL A 307 9.97 5.55 2.40
CA VAL A 307 9.77 4.14 2.07
C VAL A 307 11.09 3.40 2.24
N ILE A 308 11.07 2.35 3.07
CA ILE A 308 12.14 1.35 3.13
C ILE A 308 11.75 0.23 2.17
N VAL A 309 12.64 -0.11 1.24
CA VAL A 309 12.51 -1.23 0.32
C VAL A 309 13.35 -2.38 0.86
N SER A 310 12.72 -3.47 1.28
CA SER A 310 13.39 -4.64 1.84
C SER A 310 12.50 -5.86 1.77
N ASP A 311 13.10 -7.04 1.64
CA ASP A 311 12.37 -8.32 1.73
C ASP A 311 12.31 -8.85 3.18
N ARG A 312 12.92 -8.15 4.14
CA ARG A 312 12.62 -8.29 5.58
C ARG A 312 11.32 -7.57 5.91
N LEU A 313 10.20 -8.17 5.50
CA LEU A 313 8.87 -7.57 5.56
C LEU A 313 8.24 -7.50 6.97
N THR A 314 8.97 -7.98 7.98
CA THR A 314 8.52 -8.05 9.38
C THR A 314 9.38 -7.15 10.25
N VAL A 315 8.73 -6.38 11.12
CA VAL A 315 9.40 -5.49 12.08
C VAL A 315 9.16 -6.07 13.47
N ASP A 316 10.17 -5.99 14.34
CA ASP A 316 9.98 -6.30 15.76
C ASP A 316 8.85 -5.41 16.34
N PRO A 317 7.82 -5.98 17.00
CA PRO A 317 6.77 -5.21 17.65
C PRO A 317 7.30 -4.11 18.58
N GLN A 318 8.45 -4.33 19.24
CA GLN A 318 9.08 -3.34 20.13
C GLN A 318 9.74 -2.19 19.37
N HIS A 319 10.10 -2.39 18.10
CA HIS A 319 10.71 -1.39 17.24
C HIS A 319 9.68 -0.59 16.43
N ALA A 320 8.50 -1.16 16.16
CA ALA A 320 7.44 -0.51 15.37
C ALA A 320 7.01 0.88 15.90
N PRO A 321 6.88 1.13 17.22
CA PRO A 321 6.57 2.46 17.76
C PRO A 321 7.63 3.53 17.49
N ALA A 322 8.86 3.14 17.17
CA ALA A 322 9.94 4.08 16.86
C ALA A 322 9.81 4.70 15.46
N ALA A 323 8.98 4.14 14.57
CA ALA A 323 8.74 4.69 13.25
C ALA A 323 7.82 5.93 13.30
N ASN A 324 8.12 6.94 12.48
CA ASN A 324 7.22 8.05 12.24
C ASN A 324 5.99 7.59 11.42
N ALA A 325 4.88 8.34 11.51
CA ALA A 325 3.62 7.99 10.84
C ALA A 325 3.72 7.93 9.30
N ASN A 326 4.76 8.55 8.73
CA ASN A 326 5.04 8.59 7.30
C ASN A 326 6.10 7.57 6.85
N VAL A 327 6.52 6.63 7.70
CA VAL A 327 7.48 5.57 7.33
C VAL A 327 6.75 4.28 6.96
N TYR A 328 7.09 3.74 5.78
CA TYR A 328 6.46 2.58 5.17
C TYR A 328 7.51 1.55 4.73
N LEU A 329 7.05 0.31 4.53
CA LEU A 329 7.85 -0.83 4.10
C LEU A 329 7.26 -1.44 2.82
N ALA A 330 8.09 -1.57 1.79
CA ALA A 330 7.75 -2.18 0.51
C ALA A 330 8.75 -3.29 0.17
N SER A 331 8.29 -4.33 -0.54
CA SER A 331 9.18 -5.38 -1.05
C SER A 331 9.95 -4.91 -2.28
N THR A 332 11.05 -5.60 -2.58
CA THR A 332 11.76 -5.44 -3.86
C THR A 332 10.86 -5.85 -5.04
N GLU A 333 10.03 -6.89 -4.86
CA GLU A 333 9.03 -7.32 -5.85
C GLU A 333 8.07 -6.20 -6.23
N THR A 334 7.63 -5.36 -5.27
CA THR A 334 6.74 -4.23 -5.57
C THR A 334 7.42 -3.23 -6.51
N ILE A 335 8.71 -2.96 -6.29
CA ILE A 335 9.52 -2.08 -7.15
C ILE A 335 9.71 -2.70 -8.53
N GLU A 336 9.98 -4.01 -8.61
CA GLU A 336 10.13 -4.71 -9.89
C GLU A 336 8.86 -4.65 -10.73
N GLN A 337 7.70 -4.87 -10.11
CA GLN A 337 6.39 -4.76 -10.76
C GLN A 337 6.17 -3.33 -11.29
N ILE A 338 6.43 -2.30 -10.49
CA ILE A 338 6.30 -0.90 -10.92
C ILE A 338 7.25 -0.61 -12.10
N ALA A 339 8.49 -1.11 -12.06
CA ALA A 339 9.44 -0.93 -13.16
C ALA A 339 8.99 -1.63 -14.46
N GLY A 340 8.34 -2.79 -14.33
CA GLY A 340 7.69 -3.48 -15.44
C GLY A 340 6.58 -2.64 -16.07
N ASP A 341 5.66 -2.15 -15.25
CA ASP A 341 4.52 -1.31 -15.69
C ASP A 341 4.99 -0.01 -16.35
N VAL A 342 6.01 0.64 -15.77
CA VAL A 342 6.64 1.84 -16.34
C VAL A 342 7.25 1.56 -17.71
N SER A 343 7.85 0.39 -17.90
CA SER A 343 8.41 0.00 -19.20
C SER A 343 7.33 -0.17 -20.26
N ILE A 344 6.17 -0.72 -19.88
CA ILE A 344 5.00 -0.84 -20.77
C ILE A 344 4.48 0.56 -21.12
N VAL A 345 4.25 1.43 -20.12
CA VAL A 345 3.82 2.81 -20.33
C VAL A 345 4.69 3.54 -21.33
N TRP A 346 6.02 3.49 -21.18
CA TRP A 346 6.91 4.21 -22.09
C TRP A 346 6.96 3.59 -23.49
N SER A 347 6.88 2.28 -23.61
CA SER A 347 6.73 1.61 -24.92
C SER A 347 5.45 2.08 -25.63
N ASP A 348 4.33 2.15 -24.91
CA ASP A 348 3.06 2.62 -25.43
C ASP A 348 3.13 4.10 -25.80
N LEU A 349 3.67 4.96 -24.94
CA LEU A 349 3.79 6.39 -25.21
C LEU A 349 4.70 6.69 -26.41
N LEU A 350 5.82 5.99 -26.55
CA LEU A 350 6.74 6.19 -27.68
C LEU A 350 6.11 5.84 -29.03
N THR A 351 5.11 4.96 -29.04
CA THR A 351 4.40 4.56 -30.27
C THR A 351 3.14 5.39 -30.50
N SER A 352 2.34 5.60 -29.47
CA SER A 352 1.00 6.20 -29.55
C SER A 352 0.99 7.74 -29.46
N ALA A 353 2.01 8.36 -28.84
CA ALA A 353 2.08 9.82 -28.77
C ALA A 353 2.52 10.47 -30.09
N VAL A 354 3.01 9.67 -31.05
CA VAL A 354 3.49 10.14 -32.35
C VAL A 354 2.33 10.79 -33.12
N GLY A 355 2.52 12.05 -33.50
CA GLY A 355 1.54 12.79 -34.30
C GLY A 355 0.53 13.61 -33.49
N ILE A 356 0.45 13.46 -32.16
CA ILE A 356 -0.42 14.29 -31.31
C ILE A 356 0.20 15.69 -31.16
N GLN A 357 -0.34 16.67 -31.90
CA GLN A 357 0.17 18.05 -31.89
C GLN A 357 -0.34 18.88 -30.71
N ALA A 358 -1.64 18.78 -30.41
CA ALA A 358 -2.29 19.57 -29.38
C ALA A 358 -1.81 19.14 -27.98
N GLU A 359 -1.36 20.11 -27.17
CA GLU A 359 -0.79 19.83 -25.85
C GLU A 359 -1.80 19.21 -24.90
N GLN A 360 -3.02 19.72 -24.92
CA GLN A 360 -4.09 19.23 -24.05
C GLN A 360 -4.43 17.77 -24.37
N THR A 361 -4.51 17.42 -25.65
CA THR A 361 -4.73 16.04 -26.10
C THR A 361 -3.57 15.12 -25.71
N LEU A 362 -2.32 15.59 -25.84
CA LEU A 362 -1.16 14.80 -25.42
C LEU A 362 -1.12 14.60 -23.90
N ARG A 363 -1.47 15.63 -23.11
CA ARG A 363 -1.59 15.52 -21.65
C ARG A 363 -2.67 14.51 -21.25
N GLN A 364 -3.84 14.56 -21.89
CA GLN A 364 -4.92 13.60 -21.66
C GLN A 364 -4.50 12.17 -22.03
N HIS A 365 -3.79 12.00 -23.16
CA HIS A 365 -3.28 10.71 -23.60
C HIS A 365 -2.26 10.13 -22.63
N VAL A 366 -1.25 10.92 -22.23
CA VAL A 366 -0.24 10.51 -21.24
C VAL A 366 -0.90 10.12 -19.91
N ARG A 367 -1.83 10.95 -19.44
CA ARG A 367 -2.63 10.65 -18.24
C ARG A 367 -3.34 9.30 -18.37
N SER A 368 -4.01 9.05 -19.49
CA SER A 368 -4.77 7.82 -19.72
C SER A 368 -3.88 6.59 -19.64
N VAL A 369 -2.77 6.58 -20.41
CA VAL A 369 -1.83 5.45 -20.45
C VAL A 369 -1.21 5.21 -19.07
N MET A 370 -0.80 6.26 -18.35
CA MET A 370 -0.27 6.11 -16.99
C MET A 370 -1.31 5.58 -16.01
N THR A 371 -2.57 6.01 -16.14
CA THR A 371 -3.66 5.58 -15.25
C THR A 371 -3.95 4.10 -15.43
N GLU A 372 -4.03 3.65 -16.70
CA GLU A 372 -4.31 2.26 -17.09
C GLU A 372 -3.30 1.28 -16.52
N HIS A 373 -2.02 1.66 -16.54
CA HIS A 373 -0.92 0.82 -16.03
C HIS A 373 -0.53 1.11 -14.57
N GLY A 374 -1.31 1.90 -13.84
CA GLY A 374 -1.04 2.13 -12.41
C GLY A 374 0.22 2.96 -12.11
N CYS A 375 0.68 3.78 -13.05
CA CYS A 375 1.96 4.49 -13.03
C CYS A 375 1.84 5.98 -12.72
N LEU A 376 0.64 6.51 -12.44
CA LEU A 376 0.55 7.86 -11.87
C LEU A 376 1.21 7.90 -10.48
N PRO A 377 1.86 9.01 -10.11
CA PRO A 377 2.47 9.15 -8.79
C PRO A 377 1.55 8.74 -7.63
N THR A 378 0.28 9.13 -7.65
CA THR A 378 -0.70 8.71 -6.62
C THR A 378 -0.86 7.18 -6.54
N GLN A 379 -0.85 6.49 -7.68
CA GLN A 379 -0.98 5.03 -7.75
C GLN A 379 0.31 4.34 -7.27
N VAL A 380 1.47 4.85 -7.68
CA VAL A 380 2.78 4.32 -7.26
C VAL A 380 3.00 4.48 -5.76
N ILE A 381 2.73 5.66 -5.21
CA ILE A 381 2.82 5.87 -3.76
C ILE A 381 1.88 4.94 -3.02
N ASN A 382 0.64 4.75 -3.50
CA ASN A 382 -0.30 3.83 -2.86
C ASN A 382 0.22 2.39 -2.82
N ARG A 383 0.91 1.91 -3.88
CA ARG A 383 1.54 0.59 -3.92
C ARG A 383 2.69 0.48 -2.91
N LEU A 384 3.51 1.52 -2.80
CA LEU A 384 4.68 1.54 -1.91
C LEU A 384 4.35 1.83 -0.44
N THR A 385 3.15 2.32 -0.15
CA THR A 385 2.72 2.71 1.21
C THR A 385 1.66 1.80 1.81
N GLN A 386 1.47 0.60 1.24
CA GLN A 386 0.51 -0.38 1.76
C GLN A 386 0.83 -0.84 3.19
N ASN A 387 2.11 -0.94 3.52
CA ASN A 387 2.56 -1.42 4.83
C ASN A 387 3.21 -0.30 5.63
N ARG A 388 2.43 0.30 6.52
CA ARG A 388 2.96 1.24 7.50
C ARG A 388 3.68 0.47 8.61
N ILE A 389 4.85 0.96 9.02
CA ILE A 389 5.62 0.32 10.11
C ILE A 389 4.96 0.59 11.47
N ARG A 390 4.56 1.85 11.73
CA ARG A 390 3.85 2.21 12.96
C ARG A 390 2.34 1.95 12.82
N PRO A 391 1.75 1.07 13.65
CA PRO A 391 0.30 0.85 13.63
C PRO A 391 -0.48 2.05 14.18
N GLY A 392 -1.70 2.28 13.68
CA GLY A 392 -2.70 3.17 14.30
C GLY A 392 -2.48 4.69 14.27
N ALA A 393 -1.47 5.22 13.56
CA ALA A 393 -1.19 6.67 13.47
C ALA A 393 -2.08 7.46 12.50
#